data_AF-A0A2V7GEU2-F1
#
_entry.id   AF-A0A2V7GEU2-F1
#
_cell.length_a   1.000
_cell.length_b   1.000
_cell.length_c   1.000
_cell.angle_alpha   90.00
_cell.angle_beta   90.00
_cell.angle_gamma   90.00
#
_symmetry.space_group_name_H-M   'P 1'
#
loop_
_entity.id
_entity.type
_entity.pdbx_description
1 polymer ?
#
loop_
_entity_poly.entity_id
_entity_poly.type
_entity_poly.pdbx_seq_one_letter_code
_entity_poly.pdbx_strand_id
1 'polypeptide(L)'
;MRFAVDTGGTFTDLLVEDDDGLLHMYKAPTTPADPVAGVLAAFELAAADRGGDARSLLARGDLFIHGTTIATNAILTGRTAKTAFL
;
A
#
# COMPACT_ATOMS: atom_id res chain seq x y z
N MET A 1 -7.32 5.65 -13.85
CA MET A 1 -6.46 5.93 -12.68
C MET A 1 -5.59 4.74 -12.34
N ARG A 2 -4.32 4.99 -11.98
CA ARG A 2 -3.36 3.93 -11.61
C ARG A 2 -2.87 4.14 -10.19
N PHE A 3 -2.61 3.05 -9.49
CA PHE A 3 -2.25 3.08 -8.08
C PHE A 3 -0.93 2.33 -7.87
N ALA A 4 -0.06 2.88 -7.03
CA ALA A 4 1.15 2.19 -6.58
C ALA A 4 1.28 2.35 -5.07
N VAL A 5 1.44 1.24 -4.35
CA VAL A 5 1.64 1.25 -2.90
C VAL A 5 3.00 0.68 -2.54
N ASP A 6 3.66 1.26 -1.54
CA ASP A 6 4.78 0.65 -0.84
C ASP A 6 4.41 0.44 0.63
N THR A 7 4.41 -0.82 1.06
CA THR A 7 4.08 -1.20 2.43
C THR A 7 5.34 -1.66 3.16
N GLY A 8 5.79 -0.85 4.13
CA GLY A 8 7.01 -1.10 4.90
C GLY A 8 6.87 -0.94 6.40
N GLY A 9 7.97 -0.65 7.10
CA GLY A 9 8.05 -0.68 8.56
C GLY A 9 7.12 0.30 9.27
N THR A 10 7.28 1.61 9.00
CA THR A 10 6.59 2.67 9.75
C THR A 10 5.35 3.19 9.04
N PHE A 11 5.44 3.35 7.71
CA PHE A 11 4.39 3.94 6.90
C PHE A 11 4.11 3.09 5.67
N THR A 12 2.86 3.21 5.22
CA THR A 12 2.38 2.74 3.93
C THR A 12 2.18 3.97 3.04
N ASP A 13 2.90 3.99 1.93
CA ASP A 13 2.91 5.08 0.96
C ASP A 13 2.06 4.70 -0.26
N LEU A 14 1.10 5.53 -0.64
CA LEU A 14 0.24 5.34 -1.81
C LEU A 14 0.45 6.48 -2.80
N LEU A 15 0.82 6.14 -4.03
CA LEU A 15 0.75 7.03 -5.19
C LEU A 15 -0.53 6.74 -6.00
N VAL A 16 -1.18 7.81 -6.41
CA VAL A 16 -2.36 7.80 -7.29
C VAL A 16 -2.03 8.65 -8.51
N GLU A 17 -2.02 8.03 -9.69
CA GLU A 17 -2.05 8.70 -10.98
C GLU A 17 -3.52 8.92 -11.38
N ASP A 18 -3.96 10.17 -11.45
CA ASP A 18 -5.32 10.52 -11.86
C ASP A 18 -5.50 10.47 -13.39
N ASP A 19 -6.71 10.80 -13.85
CA ASP A 19 -7.05 10.70 -15.28
C ASP A 19 -6.41 11.81 -16.13
N ASP A 20 -5.86 12.86 -15.49
CA ASP A 20 -5.08 13.92 -16.14
C ASP A 20 -3.57 13.60 -16.14
N GLY A 21 -3.18 12.45 -15.58
CA GLY A 21 -1.79 12.01 -15.46
C GLY A 21 -1.02 12.68 -14.31
N LEU A 22 -1.72 13.36 -13.39
CA LEU A 22 -1.11 13.96 -12.21
C LEU A 22 -0.92 12.93 -11.11
N LEU A 23 0.22 13.03 -10.42
CA LEU A 23 0.58 12.15 -9.30
C LEU A 23 0.23 12.80 -7.97
N HIS A 24 -0.50 12.05 -7.15
CA HIS A 24 -0.87 12.42 -5.79
C HIS A 24 -0.31 11.38 -4.82
N MET A 25 0.23 11.83 -3.69
CA MET A 25 0.86 10.96 -2.69
C MET A 25 0.14 11.04 -1.36
N TYR A 26 -0.17 9.87 -0.80
CA TYR A 26 -0.82 9.70 0.49
C TYR A 26 0.03 8.80 1.38
N LYS A 27 0.03 9.09 2.68
CA LYS A 27 0.84 8.37 3.66
C LYS A 27 -0.02 8.02 4.86
N ALA A 28 -0.10 6.74 5.17
CA ALA A 28 -0.79 6.22 6.35
C ALA A 28 0.21 5.44 7.23
N PRO A 29 0.02 5.39 8.55
CA PRO A 29 0.78 4.48 9.40
C PRO A 29 0.63 3.04 8.90
N THR A 30 1.74 2.29 8.83
CA THR A 30 1.63 0.84 8.62
C THR A 30 0.93 0.22 9.82
N THR A 31 0.09 -0.78 9.57
CA THR A 31 -0.44 -1.66 10.61
C THR A 31 0.33 -3.00 10.55
N PRO A 32 1.40 -3.22 11.35
CA PRO A 32 2.29 -4.37 11.12
C PRO A 32 1.63 -5.73 11.35
N ALA A 33 0.61 -5.78 12.20
CA ALA A 33 -0.20 -6.98 12.45
C ALA A 33 -1.19 -7.27 11.31
N ASP A 34 -1.55 -6.24 10.53
CA ASP A 34 -2.45 -6.33 9.38
C ASP A 34 -2.02 -5.31 8.31
N PRO A 35 -1.02 -5.62 7.47
CA PRO A 35 -0.51 -4.71 6.46
C PRO A 35 -1.59 -4.22 5.49
N VAL A 36 -2.64 -5.03 5.26
CA VAL A 36 -3.76 -4.68 4.38
C VAL A 36 -4.55 -3.50 4.95
N ALA A 37 -4.75 -3.45 6.26
CA ALA A 37 -5.39 -2.31 6.92
C ALA A 37 -4.62 -1.00 6.69
N GLY A 38 -3.28 -1.05 6.69
CA GLY A 38 -2.44 0.12 6.36
C GLY A 38 -2.64 0.62 4.93
N VAL A 39 -2.73 -0.31 3.97
CA VAL A 39 -3.03 0.03 2.57
C VAL A 39 -4.42 0.65 2.43
N LEU A 40 -5.44 0.04 3.05
CA LEU A 40 -6.81 0.57 3.01
C LEU A 40 -6.91 1.95 3.64
N ALA A 41 -6.23 2.20 4.75
CA ALA A 41 -6.16 3.53 5.35
C ALA A 41 -5.56 4.59 4.41
N ALA A 42 -4.54 4.24 3.62
CA ALA A 42 -3.99 5.15 2.61
C ALA A 42 -5.01 5.44 1.49
N PHE A 43 -5.80 4.45 1.08
CA PHE A 43 -6.89 4.66 0.12
C PHE A 43 -8.04 5.51 0.67
N GLU A 44 -8.38 5.39 1.95
CA GLU A 44 -9.38 6.26 2.58
C GLU A 44 -8.92 7.72 2.60
N LEU A 45 -7.63 7.99 2.88
CA LEU A 45 -7.07 9.34 2.77
C LEU A 45 -7.18 9.89 1.34
N ALA A 46 -6.83 9.07 0.34
CA ALA A 46 -6.90 9.45 -1.07
C ALA A 46 -8.34 9.70 -1.54
N ALA A 47 -9.31 8.94 -1.03
CA ALA A 47 -10.71 9.10 -1.35
C ALA A 47 -11.31 10.34 -0.68
N ALA A 48 -10.99 10.59 0.59
CA ALA A 48 -11.45 11.76 1.33
C ALA A 48 -10.98 13.07 0.68
N ASP A 49 -9.73 13.13 0.20
CA ASP A 49 -9.16 14.26 -0.55
C ASP A 49 -9.94 14.56 -1.86
N ARG A 50 -10.64 13.54 -2.39
CA ARG A 50 -11.50 13.63 -3.59
C ARG A 50 -12.99 13.72 -3.26
N GLY A 51 -13.35 13.86 -1.97
CA GLY A 51 -14.74 13.95 -1.53
C GLY A 51 -15.56 12.67 -1.67
N GLY A 52 -14.91 11.50 -1.67
CA GLY A 52 -15.55 10.18 -1.82
C GLY A 52 -15.09 9.14 -0.80
N ASP A 53 -15.41 7.88 -1.08
CA ASP A 53 -15.01 6.71 -0.29
C ASP A 53 -14.01 5.81 -1.03
N ALA A 54 -13.25 4.99 -0.29
CA ALA A 54 -12.21 4.14 -0.87
C ALA A 54 -12.76 3.14 -1.91
N ARG A 55 -13.98 2.62 -1.74
CA ARG A 55 -14.60 1.68 -2.70
C ARG A 55 -14.83 2.38 -4.05
N SER A 56 -15.39 3.58 -4.03
CA SER A 56 -15.66 4.39 -5.22
C SER A 56 -14.36 4.77 -5.94
N LEU A 57 -13.31 5.10 -5.19
CA LEU A 57 -11.98 5.38 -5.75
C LEU A 57 -11.36 4.11 -6.39
N LEU A 58 -11.36 2.99 -5.68
CA LEU A 58 -10.82 1.72 -6.16
C LEU A 58 -11.52 1.23 -7.43
N ALA A 59 -12.83 1.45 -7.55
CA ALA A 59 -13.61 1.09 -8.73
C ALA A 59 -13.17 1.83 -10.02
N ARG A 60 -12.42 2.93 -9.90
CA ARG A 60 -11.85 3.69 -11.03
C ARG A 60 -10.43 3.24 -11.42
N GLY A 61 -9.83 2.34 -10.64
CA GLY A 61 -8.49 1.83 -10.88
C GLY A 61 -8.45 0.79 -11.99
N ASP A 62 -7.50 0.90 -12.91
CA ASP A 62 -7.22 -0.12 -13.94
C ASP A 62 -5.91 -0.89 -13.67
N LEU A 63 -5.01 -0.33 -12.86
CA LEU A 63 -3.76 -0.96 -12.43
C LEU A 63 -3.47 -0.67 -10.96
N PHE A 64 -3.08 -1.72 -10.23
CA PHE A 64 -2.58 -1.63 -8.87
C PHE A 64 -1.21 -2.30 -8.77
N ILE A 65 -0.19 -1.52 -8.45
CA ILE A 65 1.19 -1.98 -8.22
C ILE A 65 1.42 -2.07 -6.72
N HIS A 66 1.80 -3.25 -6.23
CA HIS A 66 2.09 -3.48 -4.82
C HIS A 66 3.59 -3.75 -4.60
N GLY A 67 4.27 -2.79 -3.99
CA GLY A 67 5.60 -2.94 -3.42
C GLY A 67 5.52 -3.20 -1.92
N THR A 68 6.43 -4.03 -1.41
CA THR A 68 6.57 -4.21 0.03
C THR A 68 8.00 -4.56 0.41
N THR A 69 8.41 -4.09 1.59
CA THR A 69 9.68 -4.47 2.22
C THR A 69 9.53 -5.58 3.26
N ILE A 70 8.34 -6.15 3.45
CA ILE A 70 8.06 -7.18 4.46
C ILE A 70 8.96 -8.40 4.27
N ALA A 71 9.11 -8.90 3.04
CA ALA A 71 9.92 -10.08 2.75
C ALA A 71 11.41 -9.84 3.06
N THR A 72 11.96 -8.71 2.58
CA THR A 72 13.35 -8.34 2.83
C THR A 72 13.61 -8.13 4.32
N ASN A 73 12.69 -7.47 5.04
CA ASN A 73 12.81 -7.27 6.48
C ASN A 73 12.71 -8.58 7.26
N ALA A 74 11.91 -9.55 6.80
CA ALA A 74 11.87 -10.88 7.41
C ALA A 74 13.23 -11.59 7.32
N ILE A 75 13.91 -11.51 6.16
CA ILE A 75 15.27 -12.05 5.99
C ILE A 75 16.26 -11.34 6.92
N LEU A 76 16.29 -10.00 6.91
CA LEU A 76 17.23 -9.21 7.71
C LEU A 76 17.06 -9.39 9.22
N THR A 77 15.82 -9.62 9.68
CA THR A 77 15.50 -9.78 11.11
C THR A 77 15.43 -11.24 11.57
N GLY A 78 15.73 -12.20 10.69
CA GLY A 78 15.67 -13.63 11.02
C GLY A 78 14.25 -14.13 11.31
N ARG A 79 13.21 -13.42 10.85
CA ARG A 79 11.79 -13.76 11.03
C ARG A 79 11.25 -14.54 9.83
N THR A 80 12.00 -15.53 9.38
CA THR A 80 11.60 -16.41 8.27
C THR A 80 11.00 -17.72 8.78
N ALA A 81 10.31 -18.45 7.91
CA ALA A 81 9.86 -19.80 8.23
C ALA A 81 11.06 -20.75 8.43
N LYS A 82 10.93 -21.76 9.30
CA LYS A 82 11.93 -22.82 9.43
C LYS A 82 11.99 -23.67 8.15
N THR A 83 13.18 -23.90 7.62
CA THR A 83 13.42 -24.69 6.39
C THR A 83 14.40 -25.83 6.64
N ALA A 84 14.42 -26.83 5.76
CA ALA A 84 15.40 -27.92 5.75
C ALA A 84 15.98 -28.09 4.34
N PHE A 85 17.22 -28.56 4.24
CA PHE A 85 17.88 -28.93 2.98
C PHE A 85 18.18 -30.44 3.03
N LEU A 86 17.82 -31.18 1.99
CA LEU A 86 17.99 -32.63 1.86
C LEU A 86 19.07 -32.96 0.83
#